data_AF-A0A151IQ73-F1
#
_entry.id   AF-A0A151IQ73-F1
#
_cell.length_a   1.000
_cell.length_b   1.000
_cell.length_c   1.000
_cell.angle_alpha   90.00
_cell.angle_beta   90.00
_cell.angle_gamma   90.00
#
_symmetry.space_group_name_H-M   'P 1'
#
loop_
_entity.id
_entity.type
_entity.pdbx_description
1 polymer ?
#
loop_
_entity_poly.entity_id
_entity_poly.type
_entity_poly.pdbx_seq_one_letter_code
_entity_poly.pdbx_strand_id
1 'polypeptide(L)'
;MSKTLQSALAPLFIISSFCCLVLFEYPLGQPRPYFFCLYGLVVWSDIVYDMYPAYIYKLYHMEIRISDITDLTVILSILISLYRYKELKICLRELNVVNDTLEALGAPNEYQRLRNLIIRIIIGCIVYVFSDTIIGLCMYRTFHIKRNLTVRDVRQFLKGGYKIYVNISSALICGTVLGYICSRFHQVNVRLLVLYTDFFENNADYRCRKQNKSILVQQHITGAEYRKQSTWIMM
;
A
#
# COMPACT_ATOMS: atom_id res chain seq x y z
N MET A 1 12.85 1.81 19.39
CA MET A 1 13.25 2.65 18.24
C MET A 1 13.24 1.75 17.01
N SER A 2 12.30 1.91 16.08
CA SER A 2 12.26 1.12 14.85
C SER A 2 13.44 1.53 13.96
N LYS A 3 14.40 0.63 13.74
CA LYS A 3 15.61 0.92 12.94
C LYS A 3 15.41 0.76 11.43
N THR A 4 14.31 0.16 10.99
CA THR A 4 14.06 -0.16 9.58
C THR A 4 12.61 0.12 9.18
N LEU A 5 12.37 0.42 7.90
CA LEU A 5 11.04 0.62 7.34
C LEU A 5 10.13 -0.60 7.57
N GLN A 6 10.70 -1.80 7.42
CA GLN A 6 9.97 -3.06 7.63
C GLN A 6 9.48 -3.19 9.08
N SER A 7 10.25 -2.71 10.05
CA SER A 7 9.83 -2.67 11.47
C SER A 7 8.70 -1.65 11.69
N ALA A 8 8.68 -0.54 10.97
CA ALA A 8 7.61 0.45 11.04
C ALA A 8 6.29 -0.08 10.42
N LEU A 9 6.38 -0.84 9.33
CA LEU A 9 5.24 -1.46 8.64
C LEU A 9 4.78 -2.79 9.26
N ALA A 10 5.56 -3.37 10.19
CA ALA A 10 5.27 -4.67 10.79
C ALA A 10 3.84 -4.82 11.35
N PRO A 11 3.25 -3.83 12.05
CA PRO A 11 1.86 -3.95 12.52
C PRO A 11 0.85 -4.17 11.39
N LEU A 12 1.05 -3.49 10.25
CA LEU A 12 0.21 -3.64 9.07
C LEU A 12 0.39 -5.04 8.47
N PHE A 13 1.64 -5.47 8.29
CA PHE A 13 1.93 -6.79 7.70
C PHE A 13 1.43 -7.95 8.55
N ILE A 14 1.57 -7.89 9.89
CA ILE A 14 1.06 -8.93 10.79
C ILE A 14 -0.44 -9.09 10.61
N ILE A 15 -1.16 -7.97 10.62
CA ILE A 15 -2.61 -7.95 10.52
C ILE A 15 -3.08 -8.38 9.13
N SER A 16 -2.46 -7.86 8.07
CA SER A 16 -2.76 -8.25 6.70
C SER A 16 -2.42 -9.70 6.40
N SER A 17 -1.52 -10.32 7.18
CA SER A 17 -1.22 -11.74 7.08
C SER A 17 -2.39 -12.63 7.51
N PHE A 18 -3.14 -12.23 8.55
CA PHE A 18 -4.38 -12.94 8.93
C PHE A 18 -5.45 -12.91 7.82
N CYS A 19 -5.35 -11.94 6.90
CA CYS A 19 -6.23 -11.76 5.75
C CYS A 19 -5.72 -12.40 4.45
N CYS A 20 -4.65 -13.20 4.52
CA CYS A 20 -3.99 -13.78 3.35
C CYS A 20 -3.40 -12.76 2.37
N LEU A 21 -3.18 -11.50 2.80
CA LEU A 21 -2.63 -10.43 1.94
C LEU A 21 -1.10 -10.31 2.02
N VAL A 22 -0.48 -10.83 3.07
CA VAL A 22 0.98 -10.77 3.24
C VAL A 22 1.45 -12.09 3.84
N LEU A 23 2.55 -12.64 3.32
CA LEU A 23 3.10 -13.91 3.77
C LEU A 23 3.44 -13.90 5.27
N PHE A 24 3.02 -14.96 5.97
CA PHE A 24 3.26 -15.14 7.41
C PHE A 24 4.76 -15.35 7.67
N GLU A 25 5.46 -14.29 8.04
CA GLU A 25 6.84 -14.32 8.56
C GLU A 25 6.79 -14.14 10.10
N TYR A 26 6.30 -15.15 10.81
CA TYR A 26 6.37 -15.18 12.28
C TYR A 26 7.12 -16.45 12.74
N PRO A 27 8.30 -16.31 13.40
CA PRO A 27 9.04 -15.07 13.69
C PRO A 27 9.61 -14.37 12.43
N LEU A 28 9.82 -13.06 12.52
CA LEU A 28 10.36 -12.23 11.42
C LEU A 28 11.68 -12.84 10.89
N GLY A 29 11.73 -13.09 9.57
CA GLY A 29 12.89 -13.69 8.91
C GLY A 29 12.77 -15.19 8.60
N GLN A 30 11.73 -15.87 9.11
CA GLN A 30 11.42 -17.26 8.74
C GLN A 30 10.08 -17.33 7.99
N PRO A 31 10.05 -17.11 6.67
CA PRO A 31 8.82 -17.29 5.89
C PRO A 31 8.38 -18.74 5.96
N ARG A 32 7.11 -18.98 6.31
CA ARG A 32 6.46 -20.29 6.26
C ARG A 32 5.47 -20.34 5.09
N PRO A 33 5.95 -20.37 3.84
CA PRO A 33 5.08 -20.22 2.67
C PRO A 33 4.09 -21.36 2.52
N TYR A 34 4.45 -22.56 2.96
CA TYR A 34 3.57 -23.72 2.83
C TYR A 34 2.30 -23.60 3.70
N PHE A 35 2.46 -23.25 4.98
CA PHE A 35 1.32 -23.03 5.88
C PHE A 35 0.45 -21.85 5.44
N PHE A 36 1.08 -20.78 4.95
CA PHE A 36 0.36 -19.62 4.43
C PHE A 36 -0.42 -19.95 3.15
N CYS A 37 0.17 -20.68 2.21
CA CYS A 37 -0.53 -21.13 1.01
C CYS A 37 -1.69 -22.07 1.35
N LEU A 38 -1.51 -23.01 2.27
CA LEU A 38 -2.59 -23.88 2.73
C LEU A 38 -3.73 -23.08 3.38
N TYR A 39 -3.39 -22.12 4.25
CA TYR A 39 -4.38 -21.24 4.86
C TYR A 39 -5.12 -20.39 3.82
N GLY A 40 -4.38 -19.77 2.90
CA GLY A 40 -4.94 -19.02 1.79
C GLY A 40 -5.86 -19.85 0.91
N LEU A 41 -5.47 -21.09 0.59
CA LEU A 41 -6.31 -22.02 -0.16
C LEU A 41 -7.58 -22.39 0.60
N VAL A 42 -7.50 -22.68 1.89
CA VAL A 42 -8.69 -23.01 2.70
C VAL A 42 -9.66 -21.83 2.76
N VAL A 43 -9.17 -20.63 3.02
CA VAL A 43 -9.99 -19.41 3.06
C VAL A 43 -10.58 -19.11 1.68
N TRP A 44 -9.79 -19.25 0.62
CA TRP A 44 -10.25 -19.03 -0.75
C TRP A 44 -11.31 -20.05 -1.16
N SER A 45 -11.09 -21.34 -0.88
CA SER A 45 -12.05 -22.41 -1.15
C SER A 45 -13.35 -22.21 -0.39
N ASP A 46 -13.31 -21.80 0.88
CA ASP A 46 -14.51 -21.48 1.67
C ASP A 46 -15.29 -20.28 1.10
N ILE A 47 -14.60 -19.28 0.57
CA ILE A 47 -15.21 -18.12 -0.09
C ILE A 47 -15.84 -18.53 -1.42
N VAL A 48 -15.09 -19.26 -2.27
CA VAL A 48 -15.57 -19.67 -3.60
C VAL A 48 -16.73 -20.65 -3.49
N TYR A 49 -16.62 -21.67 -2.63
CA TYR A 49 -17.65 -22.69 -2.46
C TYR A 49 -18.98 -22.09 -2.03
N ASP A 50 -18.97 -21.16 -1.07
CA ASP A 50 -20.19 -20.54 -0.59
C ASP A 50 -20.80 -19.56 -1.61
N MET A 51 -19.97 -18.90 -2.43
CA MET A 51 -20.45 -17.90 -3.37
C MET A 51 -20.86 -18.46 -4.73
N TYR A 52 -20.23 -19.55 -5.17
CA TYR A 52 -20.44 -20.13 -6.50
C TYR A 52 -21.91 -20.46 -6.81
N PRO A 53 -22.69 -21.12 -5.92
CA PRO A 53 -24.11 -21.38 -6.18
C PRO A 53 -24.93 -20.10 -6.26
N ALA A 54 -24.62 -19.12 -5.41
CA ALA A 54 -25.30 -17.82 -5.39
C ALA A 54 -25.02 -17.03 -6.68
N TYR A 55 -23.80 -17.10 -7.21
CA TYR A 55 -23.45 -16.47 -8.48
C TYR A 55 -24.16 -17.10 -9.68
N ILE A 56 -24.23 -18.43 -9.75
CA ILE A 56 -24.97 -19.12 -10.81
C ILE A 56 -26.43 -18.70 -10.80
N TYR A 57 -27.05 -18.66 -9.61
CA TYR A 57 -28.43 -18.23 -9.45
C TYR A 57 -28.63 -16.79 -9.93
N LYS A 58 -27.80 -15.84 -9.46
CA LYS A 58 -27.88 -14.44 -9.88
C LYS A 58 -27.64 -14.24 -11.37
N LEU A 59 -26.69 -14.98 -11.96
CA LEU A 59 -26.39 -14.92 -13.39
C LEU A 59 -27.59 -15.38 -14.22
N TYR A 60 -28.25 -16.46 -13.80
CA TYR A 60 -29.47 -16.97 -14.44
C TYR A 60 -30.61 -15.95 -14.40
N HIS A 61 -30.73 -15.18 -13.32
CA HIS A 61 -31.74 -14.15 -13.14
C HIS A 61 -31.33 -12.73 -13.58
N MET A 62 -30.14 -12.57 -14.17
CA MET A 62 -29.55 -11.27 -14.55
C MET A 62 -29.48 -10.22 -13.42
N GLU A 63 -29.31 -10.66 -12.17
CA GLU A 63 -29.24 -9.76 -11.00
C GLU A 63 -27.79 -9.54 -10.53
N ILE A 64 -26.99 -8.85 -11.34
CA ILE A 64 -25.63 -8.46 -10.95
C ILE A 64 -25.70 -7.21 -10.07
N ARG A 65 -25.20 -7.31 -8.83
CA ARG A 65 -25.13 -6.19 -7.88
C ARG A 65 -23.70 -5.71 -7.66
N ILE A 66 -23.53 -4.49 -7.16
CA ILE A 66 -22.22 -3.93 -6.81
C ILE A 66 -21.46 -4.83 -5.80
N SER A 67 -22.18 -5.50 -4.90
CA SER A 67 -21.59 -6.46 -3.96
C SER A 67 -20.88 -7.64 -4.65
N ASP A 68 -21.32 -8.04 -5.84
CA ASP A 68 -20.70 -9.10 -6.62
C ASP A 68 -19.31 -8.70 -7.15
N ILE A 69 -19.12 -7.40 -7.43
CA ILE A 69 -17.82 -6.84 -7.83
C ILE A 69 -16.86 -6.85 -6.63
N THR A 70 -17.34 -6.47 -5.44
CA THR A 70 -16.50 -6.42 -4.23
C THR A 70 -15.94 -7.79 -3.83
N ASP A 71 -16.67 -8.85 -4.16
CA ASP A 71 -16.29 -10.22 -3.90
C ASP A 71 -15.19 -10.71 -4.86
N LEU A 72 -15.30 -10.34 -6.13
CA LEU A 72 -14.23 -10.55 -7.13
C LEU A 72 -12.96 -9.76 -6.77
N THR A 73 -13.09 -8.52 -6.30
CA THR A 73 -11.91 -7.72 -5.90
C THR A 73 -11.18 -8.34 -4.71
N VAL A 74 -11.89 -8.97 -3.77
CA VAL A 74 -11.27 -9.67 -2.63
C VAL A 74 -10.46 -10.88 -3.14
N ILE A 75 -11.05 -11.69 -4.01
CA ILE A 75 -10.37 -12.86 -4.60
C ILE A 75 -9.12 -12.44 -5.37
N LEU A 76 -9.24 -11.43 -6.22
CA LEU A 76 -8.12 -10.87 -6.98
C LEU A 76 -7.05 -10.29 -6.06
N SER A 77 -7.43 -9.57 -5.00
CA SER A 77 -6.46 -9.00 -4.04
C SER A 77 -5.62 -10.08 -3.37
N ILE A 78 -6.24 -11.16 -2.92
CA ILE A 78 -5.52 -12.30 -2.31
C ILE A 78 -4.55 -12.93 -3.32
N LEU A 79 -5.00 -13.19 -4.55
CA LEU A 79 -4.15 -13.78 -5.60
C LEU A 79 -2.98 -12.88 -5.99
N ILE A 80 -3.24 -11.59 -6.23
CA ILE A 80 -2.22 -10.59 -6.57
C ILE A 80 -1.19 -10.49 -5.45
N SER A 81 -1.65 -10.48 -4.19
CA SER A 81 -0.78 -10.35 -3.03
C SER A 81 0.14 -11.57 -2.85
N LEU A 82 -0.36 -12.78 -3.10
CA LEU A 82 0.42 -14.01 -3.12
C LEU A 82 1.48 -14.00 -4.24
N TYR A 83 1.08 -13.57 -5.43
CA TYR A 83 1.95 -13.53 -6.61
C TYR A 83 3.06 -12.48 -6.49
N ARG A 84 2.71 -11.26 -6.07
CA ARG A 84 3.62 -10.10 -6.03
C ARG A 84 4.36 -9.93 -4.71
N TYR A 85 4.23 -10.86 -3.77
CA TYR A 85 4.93 -10.77 -2.48
C TYR A 85 6.44 -10.57 -2.62
N LYS A 86 7.08 -11.30 -3.55
CA LYS A 86 8.52 -11.17 -3.80
C LYS A 86 8.90 -9.77 -4.28
N GLU A 87 8.09 -9.20 -5.18
CA GLU A 87 8.29 -7.84 -5.72
C GLU A 87 8.16 -6.80 -4.60
N LEU A 88 7.12 -6.92 -3.75
CA LEU A 88 6.94 -6.03 -2.60
C LEU A 88 8.15 -6.07 -1.67
N LYS A 89 8.71 -7.26 -1.40
CA LYS A 89 9.90 -7.40 -0.53
C LYS A 89 11.15 -6.75 -1.12
N ILE A 90 11.36 -6.87 -2.44
CA ILE A 90 12.45 -6.20 -3.15
C ILE A 90 12.27 -4.68 -3.07
N CYS A 91 11.06 -4.18 -3.36
CA CYS A 91 10.73 -2.77 -3.28
C CYS A 91 11.01 -2.18 -1.88
N LEU A 92 10.61 -2.88 -0.81
CA LEU A 92 10.90 -2.44 0.57
C LEU A 92 12.40 -2.41 0.89
N ARG A 93 13.19 -3.32 0.30
CA ARG A 93 14.65 -3.34 0.47
C ARG A 93 15.32 -2.17 -0.24
N GLU A 94 14.94 -1.90 -1.49
CA GLU A 94 15.44 -0.75 -2.25
C GLU A 94 15.08 0.56 -1.55
N LEU A 95 13.86 0.64 -1.03
CA LEU A 95 13.37 1.80 -0.31
C LEU A 95 14.12 2.03 1.01
N ASN A 96 14.56 0.98 1.71
CA ASN A 96 15.47 1.12 2.85
C ASN A 96 16.82 1.73 2.42
N VAL A 97 17.39 1.30 1.29
CA VAL A 97 18.67 1.86 0.79
C VAL A 97 18.53 3.35 0.47
N VAL A 98 17.44 3.75 -0.21
CA VAL A 98 17.12 5.18 -0.44
C VAL A 98 16.99 5.93 0.88
N ASN A 99 16.51 5.27 1.92
CA ASN A 99 16.35 5.88 3.21
C ASN A 99 17.68 6.09 3.95
N ASP A 100 18.59 5.13 3.84
CA ASP A 100 19.93 5.20 4.41
C ASP A 100 20.75 6.31 3.72
N THR A 101 20.60 6.49 2.40
CA THR A 101 21.26 7.58 1.67
C THR A 101 20.68 8.94 2.03
N LEU A 102 19.35 9.06 2.16
CA LEU A 102 18.71 10.29 2.63
C LEU A 102 19.13 10.65 4.06
N GLU A 103 19.27 9.66 4.94
CA GLU A 103 19.77 9.87 6.31
C GLU A 103 21.23 10.36 6.31
N ALA A 104 22.09 9.78 5.48
CA ALA A 104 23.46 10.24 5.28
C ALA A 104 23.54 11.68 4.71
N LEU A 105 22.55 12.09 3.93
CA LEU A 105 22.38 13.47 3.43
C LEU A 105 21.71 14.41 4.46
N GLY A 106 21.53 13.96 5.71
CA GLY A 106 20.98 14.76 6.81
C GLY A 106 19.46 14.91 6.80
N ALA A 107 18.71 14.07 6.09
CA ALA A 107 17.25 14.02 6.19
C ALA A 107 16.83 13.08 7.35
N PRO A 108 16.04 13.56 8.34
CA PRO A 108 15.64 12.71 9.45
C PRO A 108 14.66 11.61 9.02
N ASN A 109 14.82 10.44 9.63
CA ASN A 109 13.94 9.29 9.39
C ASN A 109 12.77 9.24 10.37
N GLU A 110 11.56 9.51 9.88
CA GLU A 110 10.33 9.55 10.70
C GLU A 110 9.63 8.19 10.84
N TYR A 111 10.39 7.09 10.96
CA TYR A 111 9.82 5.73 11.07
C TYR A 111 8.82 5.58 12.23
N GLN A 112 9.10 6.26 13.36
CA GLN A 112 8.22 6.21 14.53
C GLN A 112 6.86 6.87 14.25
N ARG A 113 6.87 8.00 13.52
CA ARG A 113 5.64 8.70 13.13
C ARG A 113 4.81 7.86 12.17
N LEU A 114 5.46 7.24 11.17
CA LEU A 114 4.83 6.31 10.24
C LEU A 114 4.18 5.13 11.00
N ARG A 115 4.92 4.50 11.91
CA ARG A 115 4.42 3.39 12.73
C ARG A 115 3.20 3.79 13.57
N ASN A 116 3.24 4.96 14.21
CA ASN A 116 2.12 5.46 15.01
C ASN A 116 0.88 5.75 14.15
N LEU A 117 1.08 6.31 12.94
CA LEU A 117 0.00 6.56 11.99
C LEU A 117 -0.64 5.24 11.53
N ILE A 118 0.17 4.24 11.18
CA ILE A 118 -0.30 2.91 10.79
C ILE A 118 -1.12 2.26 11.92
N ILE A 119 -0.61 2.28 13.16
CA ILE A 119 -1.33 1.73 14.32
C ILE A 119 -2.67 2.43 14.51
N ARG A 120 -2.73 3.76 14.38
CA ARG A 120 -3.97 4.52 14.50
C ARG A 120 -5.00 4.13 13.43
N ILE A 121 -4.55 3.98 12.18
CA ILE A 121 -5.42 3.54 11.08
C ILE A 121 -5.94 2.12 11.35
N ILE A 122 -5.07 1.20 11.74
CA ILE A 122 -5.42 -0.18 12.06
C ILE A 122 -6.52 -0.24 13.13
N ILE A 123 -6.36 0.51 14.23
CA ILE A 123 -7.36 0.58 15.31
C ILE A 123 -8.69 1.09 14.74
N GLY A 124 -8.66 2.15 13.91
CA GLY A 124 -9.85 2.67 13.24
C GLY A 124 -10.53 1.64 12.35
N CYS A 125 -9.76 0.87 11.56
CA CYS A 125 -10.30 -0.19 10.71
C CYS A 125 -10.95 -1.31 11.52
N ILE A 126 -10.34 -1.70 12.63
CA ILE A 126 -10.90 -2.71 13.54
C ILE A 126 -12.23 -2.23 14.10
N VAL A 127 -12.28 -1.02 14.65
CA VAL A 127 -13.52 -0.42 15.21
C VAL A 127 -14.60 -0.33 14.14
N TYR A 128 -14.25 0.11 12.93
CA TYR A 128 -15.18 0.24 11.81
C TYR A 128 -15.81 -1.11 11.43
N VAL A 129 -15.01 -2.16 11.23
CA VAL A 129 -15.52 -3.49 10.85
C VAL A 129 -16.40 -4.08 11.94
N PHE A 130 -16.01 -3.93 13.22
CA PHE A 130 -16.85 -4.38 14.33
C PHE A 130 -18.16 -3.60 14.42
N SER A 131 -18.13 -2.29 14.20
CA SER A 131 -19.34 -1.45 14.22
C SER A 131 -20.28 -1.83 13.08
N ASP A 132 -19.77 -1.97 11.86
CA ASP A 132 -20.55 -2.36 10.68
C ASP A 132 -21.20 -3.74 10.84
N THR A 133 -20.45 -4.72 11.35
CA THR A 133 -20.99 -6.06 11.61
C THR A 133 -22.07 -6.07 12.68
N ILE A 134 -21.91 -5.31 13.77
CA ILE A 134 -22.93 -5.17 14.82
C ILE A 134 -24.18 -4.49 14.27
N ILE A 135 -24.02 -3.41 13.52
CA ILE A 135 -25.14 -2.68 12.90
C ILE A 135 -25.91 -3.61 11.96
N GLY A 136 -25.22 -4.36 11.11
CA GLY A 136 -25.84 -5.34 10.20
C GLY A 136 -26.63 -6.41 10.95
N LEU A 137 -26.08 -6.95 12.04
CA LEU A 137 -26.76 -7.91 12.92
C LEU A 137 -28.01 -7.33 13.59
N CYS A 138 -27.93 -6.10 14.09
CA CYS A 138 -29.05 -5.40 14.70
C CYS A 138 -30.19 -5.14 13.69
N MET A 139 -29.85 -4.66 12.49
CA MET A 139 -30.83 -4.45 11.43
C MET A 139 -31.50 -5.78 11.04
N TYR A 140 -30.72 -6.84 10.83
CA TYR A 140 -31.26 -8.15 10.49
C TYR A 140 -32.25 -8.67 11.53
N ARG A 141 -31.92 -8.56 12.83
CA ARG A 141 -32.81 -8.94 13.93
C ARG A 141 -34.10 -8.12 13.93
N THR A 142 -34.02 -6.83 13.59
CA THR A 142 -35.18 -5.92 13.57
C THR A 142 -36.10 -6.20 12.38
N PHE A 143 -35.55 -6.55 11.21
CA PHE A 143 -36.36 -6.91 10.05
C PHE A 143 -36.96 -8.32 10.15
N HIS A 144 -36.29 -9.24 10.85
CA HIS A 144 -36.73 -10.63 10.99
C HIS A 144 -37.11 -10.97 12.44
N ILE A 145 -37.98 -10.15 13.05
CA ILE A 145 -38.44 -10.26 14.46
C ILE A 145 -38.86 -11.68 14.88
N LYS A 146 -39.40 -12.48 13.95
CA LYS A 146 -39.88 -13.85 14.22
C LYS A 146 -38.85 -14.96 14.00
N ARG A 147 -37.66 -14.66 13.47
CA ARG A 147 -36.65 -15.65 13.13
C ARG A 147 -35.52 -15.61 14.16
N ASN A 148 -35.25 -16.74 14.80
CA ASN A 148 -34.11 -16.86 15.69
C ASN A 148 -32.81 -16.72 14.90
N LEU A 149 -31.85 -16.02 15.49
CA LEU A 149 -30.54 -15.80 14.93
C LEU A 149 -29.81 -17.16 14.85
N THR A 150 -29.51 -17.63 13.65
CA THR A 150 -28.82 -18.91 13.49
C THR A 150 -27.31 -18.70 13.39
N VAL A 151 -26.54 -19.75 13.72
CA VAL A 151 -25.06 -19.75 13.57
C VAL A 151 -24.66 -19.43 12.13
N ARG A 152 -25.47 -19.84 11.15
CA ARG A 152 -25.24 -19.55 9.73
C ARG A 152 -25.33 -18.05 9.44
N ASP A 153 -26.28 -17.35 10.04
CA ASP A 153 -26.46 -15.91 9.83
C ASP A 153 -25.26 -15.14 10.41
N VAL A 154 -24.82 -15.50 11.62
CA VAL A 154 -23.60 -14.92 12.23
C VAL A 154 -22.38 -15.15 11.36
N ARG A 155 -22.17 -16.37 10.86
CA ARG A 155 -21.07 -16.70 9.94
C ARG A 155 -21.13 -15.84 8.67
N GLN A 156 -22.32 -15.58 8.12
CA GLN A 156 -22.49 -14.76 6.93
C GLN A 156 -22.10 -13.28 7.18
N PHE A 157 -22.48 -12.70 8.31
CA PHE A 157 -22.08 -11.33 8.68
C PHE A 157 -20.56 -11.21 8.93
N LEU A 158 -19.96 -12.18 9.62
CA LEU A 158 -18.52 -12.21 9.83
C LEU A 158 -17.75 -12.29 8.50
N LYS A 159 -18.24 -13.07 7.54
CA LYS A 159 -17.67 -13.12 6.18
C LYS A 159 -17.78 -11.79 5.45
N GLY A 160 -18.90 -11.08 5.59
CA GLY A 160 -19.06 -9.72 5.06
C GLY A 160 -18.01 -8.76 5.63
N GLY A 161 -17.85 -8.76 6.96
CA GLY A 161 -16.82 -7.97 7.64
C GLY A 161 -15.40 -8.32 7.20
N TYR A 162 -15.10 -9.62 7.01
CA TYR A 162 -13.82 -10.09 6.50
C TYR A 162 -13.50 -9.51 5.11
N LYS A 163 -14.47 -9.53 4.18
CA LYS A 163 -14.31 -8.99 2.82
C LYS A 163 -13.98 -7.49 2.83
N ILE A 164 -14.75 -6.72 3.60
CA ILE A 164 -14.53 -5.28 3.80
C ILE A 164 -13.11 -5.04 4.32
N TYR A 165 -12.70 -5.83 5.31
CA TYR A 165 -11.39 -5.69 5.92
C TYR A 165 -10.23 -6.04 4.99
N VAL A 166 -10.36 -7.09 4.16
CA VAL A 166 -9.38 -7.44 3.13
C VAL A 166 -9.22 -6.28 2.13
N ASN A 167 -10.32 -5.71 1.64
CA ASN A 167 -10.26 -4.59 0.69
C ASN A 167 -9.58 -3.36 1.32
N ILE A 168 -9.98 -2.98 2.54
CA ILE A 168 -9.36 -1.86 3.26
C ILE A 168 -7.87 -2.12 3.49
N SER A 169 -7.49 -3.32 3.93
CA SER A 169 -6.09 -3.68 4.19
C SER A 169 -5.25 -3.66 2.92
N SER A 170 -5.77 -4.19 1.81
CA SER A 170 -5.13 -4.16 0.49
C SER A 170 -4.87 -2.72 0.04
N ALA A 171 -5.89 -1.85 0.13
CA ALA A 171 -5.78 -0.44 -0.20
C ALA A 171 -4.80 0.29 0.73
N LEU A 172 -4.77 -0.04 2.02
CA LEU A 172 -3.84 0.54 2.99
C LEU A 172 -2.39 0.15 2.72
N ILE A 173 -2.10 -1.12 2.41
CA ILE A 173 -0.75 -1.54 2.02
C ILE A 173 -0.30 -0.75 0.78
N CYS A 174 -1.12 -0.73 -0.25
CA CYS A 174 -0.81 -0.02 -1.49
C CYS A 174 -0.60 1.48 -1.25
N GLY A 175 -1.54 2.13 -0.57
CA GLY A 175 -1.50 3.56 -0.30
C GLY A 175 -0.35 3.97 0.62
N THR A 176 -0.01 3.17 1.63
CA THR A 176 1.12 3.46 2.52
C THR A 176 2.46 3.31 1.82
N VAL A 177 2.65 2.25 1.02
CA VAL A 177 3.89 2.03 0.25
C VAL A 177 4.05 3.13 -0.81
N LEU A 178 3.02 3.39 -1.61
CA LEU A 178 3.06 4.45 -2.63
C LEU A 178 3.25 5.82 -2.01
N GLY A 179 2.47 6.18 -0.97
CA GLY A 179 2.58 7.47 -0.31
C GLY A 179 3.98 7.69 0.30
N TYR A 180 4.57 6.65 0.88
CA TYR A 180 5.93 6.73 1.40
C TYR A 180 6.97 6.90 0.28
N ILE A 181 6.84 6.14 -0.81
CA ILE A 181 7.71 6.26 -1.99
C ILE A 181 7.65 7.69 -2.56
N CYS A 182 6.45 8.22 -2.79
CA CYS A 182 6.26 9.59 -3.27
C CYS A 182 6.90 10.64 -2.34
N SER A 183 6.74 10.48 -1.02
CA SER A 183 7.35 11.37 -0.03
C SER A 183 8.88 11.34 -0.11
N ARG A 184 9.49 10.16 -0.25
CA ARG A 184 10.95 10.03 -0.36
C ARG A 184 11.48 10.54 -1.68
N PHE A 185 10.81 10.29 -2.80
CA PHE A 185 11.19 10.90 -4.09
C PHE A 185 11.14 12.41 -4.04
N HIS A 186 10.13 12.99 -3.38
CA HIS A 186 10.06 14.43 -3.18
C HIS A 186 11.27 14.95 -2.38
N GLN A 187 11.65 14.27 -1.30
CA GLN A 187 12.84 14.64 -0.51
C GLN A 187 14.13 14.51 -1.31
N VAL A 188 14.30 13.43 -2.09
CA VAL A 188 15.45 13.25 -2.99
C VAL A 188 15.53 14.42 -3.98
N ASN A 189 14.41 14.80 -4.60
CA ASN A 189 14.37 15.90 -5.56
C ASN A 189 14.75 17.25 -4.92
N VAL A 190 14.24 17.54 -3.72
CA VAL A 190 14.61 18.76 -2.97
C VAL A 190 16.10 18.78 -2.65
N ARG A 191 16.67 17.65 -2.22
CA ARG A 191 18.11 17.56 -1.89
C ARG A 191 19.00 17.67 -3.12
N LEU A 192 18.62 17.06 -4.24
CA LEU A 192 19.33 17.19 -5.51
C LEU A 192 19.32 18.64 -6.00
N LEU A 193 18.19 19.35 -5.84
CA LEU A 193 18.11 20.77 -6.19
C LEU A 193 19.09 21.60 -5.35
N VAL A 194 19.10 21.41 -4.02
CA VAL A 194 20.03 22.12 -3.12
C VAL A 194 21.49 21.84 -3.51
N LEU A 195 21.86 20.57 -3.70
CA LEU A 195 23.22 20.18 -4.11
C LEU A 195 23.61 20.78 -5.46
N TYR A 196 22.68 20.86 -6.40
CA TYR A 196 22.91 21.51 -7.69
C TYR A 196 23.15 23.01 -7.52
N THR A 197 22.33 23.72 -6.75
CA THR A 197 22.56 25.14 -6.46
C THR A 197 23.90 25.37 -5.75
N ASP A 198 24.22 24.60 -4.72
CA ASP A 198 25.48 24.74 -3.97
C ASP A 198 26.68 24.50 -4.88
N PHE A 199 26.61 23.52 -5.79
CA PHE A 199 27.71 23.24 -6.72
C PHE A 199 27.88 24.36 -7.75
N PHE A 200 26.79 24.96 -8.25
CA PHE A 200 26.87 26.05 -9.23
C PHE A 200 27.21 27.40 -8.60
N GLU A 201 26.73 27.71 -7.40
CA GLU A 201 27.09 28.93 -6.66
C GLU A 201 28.56 28.89 -6.22
N ASN A 202 29.04 27.77 -5.67
CA ASN A 202 30.46 27.64 -5.29
C ASN A 202 31.41 27.69 -6.49
N ASN A 203 30.98 27.26 -7.68
CA ASN A 203 31.75 27.40 -8.92
C ASN A 203 31.64 28.81 -9.55
N ALA A 204 30.56 29.55 -9.27
CA ALA A 204 30.38 30.91 -9.74
C ALA A 204 31.29 31.90 -9.00
N ASP A 205 31.59 31.64 -7.72
CA ASP A 205 32.49 32.47 -6.93
C ASP A 205 33.96 32.36 -7.38
N TYR A 206 34.38 31.22 -7.94
CA TYR A 206 35.72 31.10 -8.53
C TYR A 206 35.84 31.76 -9.92
N ARG A 207 34.73 31.93 -10.66
CA ARG A 207 34.73 32.52 -12.02
C ARG A 207 34.37 34.01 -12.06
N CYS A 208 33.66 34.55 -11.07
CA CYS A 208 33.13 35.91 -11.13
C CYS A 208 34.01 37.00 -10.51
N ARG A 209 35.35 36.85 -10.48
CA ARG A 209 36.26 38.00 -10.31
C ARG A 209 36.93 38.48 -11.59
N LYS A 210 36.71 37.83 -12.74
CA LYS A 210 37.24 38.32 -14.04
C LYS A 210 36.20 38.23 -15.15
N GLN A 211 35.49 39.34 -15.31
CA GLN A 211 35.09 39.95 -16.59
C GLN A 211 34.16 39.15 -17.53
N ASN A 212 33.06 39.79 -17.91
CA ASN A 212 32.21 39.51 -19.08
C ASN A 212 31.00 38.57 -18.86
N LYS A 213 30.08 39.02 -17.99
CA LYS A 213 28.79 38.38 -17.71
C LYS A 213 27.72 38.59 -18.81
N SER A 214 28.01 39.28 -19.91
CA SER A 214 26.99 39.63 -20.93
C SER A 214 27.15 38.96 -22.30
N ILE A 215 28.26 38.25 -22.57
CA ILE A 215 28.53 37.73 -23.93
C ILE A 215 28.22 36.22 -24.07
N LEU A 216 28.18 35.46 -22.98
CA LEU A 216 28.02 34.00 -23.06
C LEU A 216 26.55 33.51 -23.12
N VAL A 217 25.59 34.32 -22.68
CA VAL A 217 24.17 33.94 -22.69
C VAL A 217 23.62 33.80 -24.12
N GLN A 218 24.23 34.48 -25.09
CA GLN A 218 23.79 34.47 -26.48
C GLN A 218 24.32 33.27 -27.29
N GLN A 219 25.33 32.54 -26.80
CA GLN A 219 25.88 31.37 -27.49
C GLN A 219 25.21 30.04 -27.08
N HIS A 220 24.53 29.98 -25.94
CA HIS A 220 23.90 28.73 -25.48
C HIS A 220 22.47 28.52 -26.00
N ILE A 221 21.84 29.55 -26.56
CA ILE A 221 20.49 29.46 -27.14
C ILE A 221 20.54 28.83 -28.55
N THR A 222 21.64 28.99 -29.28
CA THR A 222 21.82 28.41 -30.62
C THR A 222 22.30 26.95 -30.62
N GLY A 223 22.74 26.41 -29.48
CA GLY A 223 23.17 25.00 -29.36
C GLY A 223 22.11 24.03 -28.85
N ALA A 224 20.88 24.49 -28.60
CA ALA A 224 19.84 23.72 -27.89
C ALA A 224 18.84 22.99 -28.81
N GLU A 225 19.10 22.87 -30.11
CA GLU A 225 18.21 22.11 -31.02
C GLU A 225 18.20 20.59 -30.78
N TYR A 226 19.15 20.05 -30.01
CA TYR A 226 19.30 18.59 -29.80
C TYR A 226 18.90 18.06 -28.41
N ARG A 227 18.16 18.82 -27.59
CA ARG A 227 17.69 18.33 -26.25
C ARG A 227 16.18 18.27 -26.05
N LYS A 228 15.38 18.31 -27.12
CA LYS A 228 13.91 18.11 -27.04
C LYS A 228 13.44 16.69 -26.65
N GLN A 229 14.35 15.73 -26.45
CA GLN A 229 13.99 14.34 -26.10
C GLN A 229 14.09 13.99 -24.60
N SER A 230 14.54 14.90 -23.73
CA SER A 230 14.67 14.60 -22.29
C SER A 230 13.44 14.98 -21.45
N THR A 231 12.40 15.55 -22.07
CA THR A 231 11.18 16.02 -21.38
C THR A 231 10.08 14.96 -21.23
N TRP A 232 10.32 13.69 -21.61
CA TRP A 232 9.32 12.61 -21.55
C TRP A 232 9.49 11.62 -20.40
N ILE A 233 10.37 11.91 -19.43
CA ILE A 233 10.48 11.11 -18.19
C ILE A 233 9.88 11.90 -17.03
N MET A 234 8.60 12.25 -17.17
CA MET A 234 7.71 12.68 -16.08
C MET A 234 6.27 12.36 -16.50
N MET A 235 5.92 11.07 -16.42
CA MET A 235 4.58 10.60 -16.08
C MET A 235 4.75 9.36 -15.20
#